data_AF-A0A6G0UF53-F1
#
_entry.id   AF-A0A6G0UF53-F1
#
_cell.length_a   1.000
_cell.length_b   1.000
_cell.length_c   1.000
_cell.angle_alpha   90.00
_cell.angle_beta   90.00
_cell.angle_gamma   90.00
#
_symmetry.space_group_name_H-M   'P 1'
#
loop_
_entity.id
_entity.type
_entity.pdbx_description
1 polymer ?
#
loop_
_entity_poly.entity_id
_entity_poly.type
_entity_poly.pdbx_seq_one_letter_code
_entity_poly.pdbx_strand_id
1 'polypeptide(L)'
;MLPRLAIRPLVQAVRHGSHSSGTHGFKLAKFQGQTPTGFINDGWAMSRLPFFARNKWFFAVKAVAFLAAGFWAPFFVVEYQLRKANQ
;
A
#
# COMPACT_ATOMS: atom_id res chain seq x y z
N MET A 1 -30.49 -1.18 -11.46
CA MET A 1 -29.41 -1.11 -12.47
C MET A 1 -28.13 -0.44 -11.93
N LEU A 2 -27.79 -0.62 -10.64
CA LEU A 2 -26.67 0.07 -9.96
C LEU A 2 -25.31 -0.66 -9.85
N PRO A 3 -25.16 -2.00 -9.98
CA PRO A 3 -23.88 -2.64 -9.63
C PRO A 3 -22.80 -2.41 -10.70
N ARG A 4 -23.16 -2.29 -11.98
CA ARG A 4 -22.18 -2.15 -13.08
C ARG A 4 -21.46 -0.80 -13.08
N LEU A 5 -22.06 0.24 -12.50
CA LEU A 5 -21.48 1.59 -12.43
C LEU A 5 -20.44 1.73 -11.31
N ALA A 6 -20.62 1.03 -10.19
CA ALA A 6 -19.68 1.04 -9.05
C ALA A 6 -18.50 0.07 -9.23
N ILE A 7 -18.71 -1.05 -9.95
CA ILE A 7 -17.67 -2.06 -10.17
C ILE A 7 -16.62 -1.60 -11.19
N ARG A 8 -17.04 -0.88 -12.24
CA ARG A 8 -16.13 -0.37 -13.27
C ARG A 8 -14.98 0.50 -12.74
N PRO A 9 -15.20 1.51 -11.88
CA PRO A 9 -14.10 2.31 -11.33
C PRO A 9 -13.20 1.51 -10.40
N LEU A 10 -13.75 0.55 -9.63
CA LEU A 10 -12.95 -0.33 -8.78
C LEU A 10 -12.02 -1.24 -9.60
N VAL A 11 -12.57 -1.90 -10.62
CA VAL A 11 -11.81 -2.77 -11.52
C VAL A 11 -10.76 -1.97 -12.30
N GLN A 12 -11.12 -0.77 -12.77
CA GLN A 12 -10.17 0.13 -13.41
C GLN A 12 -9.07 0.60 -12.44
N ALA A 13 -9.39 0.94 -11.19
CA ALA A 13 -8.39 1.33 -10.19
C ALA A 13 -7.41 0.19 -9.88
N VAL A 14 -7.90 -1.03 -9.72
CA VAL A 14 -7.06 -2.23 -9.54
C VAL A 14 -6.18 -2.46 -10.77
N ARG A 15 -6.74 -2.33 -11.98
CA ARG A 15 -6.01 -2.52 -13.25
C ARG A 15 -4.94 -1.45 -13.47
N HIS A 16 -5.22 -0.18 -13.18
CA HIS A 16 -4.22 0.89 -13.28
C HIS A 16 -3.12 0.79 -12.20
N GLY A 17 -3.44 0.29 -10.99
CA GLY A 17 -2.44 -0.01 -9.96
C GLY A 17 -1.55 -1.22 -10.29
N SER A 18 -2.07 -2.18 -11.05
CA SER A 18 -1.33 -3.39 -11.44
C SER A 18 -0.45 -3.19 -12.67
N HIS A 19 -0.80 -2.32 -13.63
CA HIS A 19 -0.05 -2.09 -14.88
C HIS A 19 1.00 -0.96 -14.88
N SER A 20 1.32 -0.34 -13.75
CA SER A 20 2.42 0.65 -13.67
C SER A 20 3.81 0.02 -13.41
N SER A 21 4.01 -1.24 -13.81
CA SER A 21 5.35 -1.83 -13.95
C SER A 21 5.77 -1.81 -15.41
N GLY A 22 6.40 -0.73 -15.84
CA GLY A 22 6.94 -0.65 -17.18
C GLY A 22 7.62 0.68 -17.42
N THR A 23 8.95 0.62 -17.45
CA THR A 23 9.86 1.48 -18.24
C THR A 23 9.98 2.97 -17.87
N HIS A 24 11.15 3.30 -17.31
CA HIS A 24 11.90 4.56 -17.41
C HIS A 24 11.11 5.85 -17.56
N GLY A 25 10.69 6.40 -16.42
CA GLY A 25 10.16 7.74 -16.42
C GLY A 25 9.74 8.13 -15.03
N PHE A 26 10.46 9.08 -14.45
CA PHE A 26 10.05 9.80 -13.27
C PHE A 26 8.73 10.54 -13.55
N LYS A 27 7.60 9.84 -13.58
CA LYS A 27 6.29 10.46 -13.49
C LYS A 27 6.06 10.81 -12.02
N LEU A 28 6.56 11.97 -11.61
CA LEU A 28 5.84 12.78 -10.63
C LEU A 28 4.39 12.83 -11.12
N ALA A 29 3.43 12.52 -10.26
CA ALA A 29 2.03 12.78 -10.54
C ALA A 29 1.91 14.30 -10.76
N LYS A 30 1.96 14.72 -12.03
CA LYS A 30 1.74 16.12 -12.40
C LYS A 30 0.30 16.41 -12.01
N PHE A 31 0.06 17.53 -11.32
CA PHE A 31 -1.28 18.04 -11.10
C PHE A 31 -1.95 18.16 -12.47
N GLN A 32 -2.83 17.21 -12.78
CA GLN A 32 -3.56 17.14 -14.04
C GLN A 32 -4.97 17.57 -13.74
N GLY A 33 -5.52 18.46 -14.58
CA GLY A 33 -6.90 18.92 -14.44
C GLY A 33 -7.84 17.72 -14.32
N GLN A 34 -8.60 17.68 -13.24
CA GLN A 34 -9.51 16.60 -12.94
C GLN A 34 -10.65 16.62 -13.96
N THR A 35 -10.83 15.56 -14.74
CA THR A 35 -12.00 15.46 -15.63
C THR A 35 -13.24 15.07 -14.82
N PRO A 36 -14.46 15.48 -15.22
CA PRO A 36 -15.68 15.23 -14.44
C PRO A 36 -15.97 13.74 -14.15
N THR A 37 -15.40 12.84 -14.94
CA THR A 37 -15.56 11.39 -14.85
C THR A 37 -14.25 10.65 -14.61
N GLY A 38 -13.13 11.36 -14.43
CA GLY A 38 -11.80 10.79 -14.27
C GLY A 38 -11.42 10.53 -12.81
N PHE A 39 -10.42 9.66 -12.62
CA PHE A 39 -9.85 9.42 -11.29
C PHE A 39 -9.18 10.67 -10.74
N ILE A 40 -9.30 10.87 -9.42
CA ILE A 40 -8.63 11.94 -8.69
C ILE A 40 -7.14 11.63 -8.65
N ASN A 41 -6.37 12.34 -9.48
CA ASN A 41 -4.91 12.29 -9.45
C ASN A 41 -4.39 13.55 -8.75
N ASP A 42 -4.69 13.67 -7.45
CA ASP A 42 -4.25 14.85 -6.68
C ASP A 42 -2.73 14.85 -6.46
N GLY A 43 -2.07 13.69 -6.51
CA GLY A 43 -0.64 13.57 -6.23
C GLY A 43 -0.28 13.76 -4.75
N TRP A 44 -1.28 14.00 -3.89
CA TRP A 44 -1.11 14.28 -2.46
C TRP A 44 -1.41 13.08 -1.57
N ALA A 45 -2.04 12.02 -2.07
CA ALA A 45 -2.39 10.83 -1.28
C ALA A 45 -1.19 10.23 -0.50
N MET A 46 0.01 10.30 -1.06
CA MET A 46 1.23 9.76 -0.44
C MET A 46 2.08 10.80 0.29
N SER A 47 1.76 12.09 0.15
CA SER A 47 2.52 13.21 0.75
C SER A 47 2.35 13.31 2.27
N ARG A 48 1.25 12.77 2.80
CA ARG A 48 0.88 12.84 4.23
C ARG A 48 1.36 11.64 5.04
N LEU A 49 1.91 10.62 4.39
CA LEU A 49 2.40 9.42 5.08
C LEU A 49 3.82 9.68 5.58
N PRO A 50 4.16 9.28 6.82
CA PRO A 50 5.51 9.45 7.37
C PRO A 50 6.53 8.46 6.76
N PHE A 51 6.17 7.74 5.70
CA PHE A 51 7.03 6.77 5.03
C PHE A 51 6.85 6.80 3.50
N PHE A 52 7.94 6.56 2.79
CA PHE A 52 7.94 6.48 1.33
C PHE A 52 7.23 5.21 0.85
N ALA A 53 6.10 5.37 0.17
CA ALA A 53 5.33 4.27 -0.40
C ALA A 53 5.14 4.40 -1.94
N ARG A 54 6.14 4.99 -2.61
CA ARG A 54 6.18 5.15 -4.07
C ARG A 54 6.33 3.84 -4.84
N ASN A 55 7.08 2.87 -4.30
CA ASN A 55 7.26 1.55 -4.90
C ASN A 55 6.33 0.56 -4.22
N LYS A 56 5.36 0.01 -4.97
CA LYS A 56 4.34 -0.92 -4.47
C LYS A 56 4.93 -2.17 -3.82
N TRP A 57 6.02 -2.72 -4.38
CA TRP A 57 6.66 -3.92 -3.86
C TRP A 57 7.40 -3.63 -2.56
N PHE A 58 8.12 -2.51 -2.51
CA PHE A 58 8.83 -2.10 -1.30
C PHE A 58 7.86 -1.70 -0.18
N PHE A 59 6.75 -1.06 -0.52
CA PHE A 59 5.67 -0.78 0.43
C PHE A 59 5.06 -2.08 0.96
N ALA A 60 4.76 -3.06 0.11
CA ALA A 60 4.23 -4.35 0.54
C ALA A 60 5.19 -5.07 1.49
N VAL A 61 6.49 -5.12 1.16
CA VAL A 61 7.51 -5.72 2.04
C VAL A 61 7.54 -5.02 3.40
N LYS A 62 7.54 -3.68 3.42
CA LYS A 62 7.52 -2.91 4.68
C LYS A 62 6.25 -3.17 5.51
N ALA A 63 5.09 -3.19 4.85
CA ALA A 63 3.82 -3.43 5.53
C ALA A 63 3.77 -4.82 6.14
N VAL A 64 4.21 -5.85 5.39
CA VAL A 64 4.28 -7.23 5.87
C VAL A 64 5.26 -7.34 7.04
N ALA A 65 6.46 -6.77 6.92
CA ALA A 65 7.45 -6.82 8.00
C ALA A 65 6.96 -6.14 9.28
N PHE A 66 6.32 -4.98 9.16
CA PHE A 66 5.76 -4.24 10.30
C PHE A 66 4.67 -5.03 11.02
N LEU A 67 3.73 -5.62 10.27
CA LEU A 67 2.66 -6.44 10.84
C LEU A 67 3.18 -7.76 11.42
N ALA A 68 4.11 -8.41 10.72
CA ALA A 68 4.73 -9.65 11.18
C ALA A 68 5.49 -9.44 12.49
N ALA A 69 6.21 -8.33 12.64
CA ALA A 69 6.92 -8.01 13.88
C ALA A 69 5.96 -7.91 15.07
N GLY A 70 4.84 -7.19 14.92
CA GLY A 70 3.82 -7.08 15.97
C GLY A 70 3.14 -8.41 16.28
N PHE A 71 2.85 -9.22 15.25
CA PHE A 71 2.24 -10.53 15.41
C PHE A 71 3.17 -11.53 16.14
N TRP A 72 4.47 -11.52 15.82
CA TRP A 72 5.45 -12.45 16.40
C TRP A 72 5.97 -12.01 17.78
N ALA A 73 5.92 -10.71 18.10
CA ALA A 73 6.42 -10.16 19.36
C ALA A 73 5.96 -10.91 20.63
N PRO A 74 4.66 -11.20 20.85
CA PRO A 74 4.22 -11.90 22.05
C PRO A 74 4.80 -13.32 22.15
N PHE A 75 4.97 -14.03 21.03
CA PHE A 75 5.54 -15.38 21.02
C PHE A 75 7.01 -15.38 21.45
N PHE A 76 7.80 -14.42 20.96
CA PHE A 76 9.19 -14.25 21.40
C PHE A 76 9.29 -13.90 22.88
N VAL A 77 8.38 -13.07 23.40
CA VAL A 77 8.33 -12.75 24.83
C VAL A 77 8.01 -13.99 25.66
N VAL A 78 7.02 -14.79 25.26
CA VAL A 78 6.67 -16.04 25.96
C VAL A 78 7.85 -17.01 25.94
N GLU A 79 8.47 -17.21 24.79
CA GLU A 79 9.63 -18.10 24.67
C GLU A 79 10.79 -17.63 25.56
N TYR A 80 11.05 -16.32 25.60
CA TYR A 80 12.04 -15.75 26.49
C TYR A 80 11.72 -16.02 27.97
N GLN A 81 10.47 -15.83 28.39
CA GLN A 81 10.05 -16.09 29.77
C GLN A 81 10.15 -17.59 30.13
N LEU A 82 9.78 -18.49 29.22
CA LEU A 82 9.91 -19.93 29.43
C LEU A 82 11.38 -20.36 29.58
N ARG A 83 12.27 -19.83 28.72
CA ARG A 83 13.71 -20.08 28.81
C ARG A 83 14.28 -19.55 30.12
N LYS A 84 13.84 -18.35 30.54
CA LYS A 84 14.26 -17.73 31.80
C LYS A 84 13.77 -18.52 33.03
N ALA A 85 12.54 -19.04 32.99
CA ALA A 85 11.96 -19.80 34.11
C ALA A 85 12.55 -21.21 34.26
N ASN A 86 13.18 -21.74 33.22
CA ASN A 86 13.79 -23.06 33.18
C ASN A 86 15.32 -23.04 33.44
N GLN A 87 15.85 -21.87 33.82
CA GLN A 87 17.21 -21.66 34.33
C GLN A 87 17.15 -21.49 35.84
#